data_AF-A0A1H8LKL8-F1
#
_entry.id   AF-A0A1H8LKL8-F1
#
_cell.length_a   1.000
_cell.length_b   1.000
_cell.length_c   1.000
_cell.angle_alpha   90.00
_cell.angle_beta   90.00
_cell.angle_gamma   90.00
#
_symmetry.space_group_name_H-M   'P 1'
#
loop_
_entity.id
_entity.type
_entity.pdbx_description
1 polymer ?
#
loop_
_entity_poly.entity_id
_entity_poly.type
_entity_poly.pdbx_seq_one_letter_code
_entity_poly.pdbx_strand_id
1 'polypeptide(L)'
;MQAVTVQIRIFPSDASLLKEMGNEYIQTVNRLTEQAESLSVFPKLTSKDVKANLPSAVRNQAIRDARSLYKKTKKQGKRPILKRRAYYVNNQNYSLGRDTVSFPGMVDGNVQRQTVSACITEREQGLLSSGKLGLLKVVEKSGKWYVQISIEAQTEPAAGDVTMGIDLGLKVPAALVTSTGKTKFVGNGRQNKFVRRK
;
A
#
# COMPACT_ATOMS: atom_id res chain seq x y z
N MET A 1 -10.78 15.17 -0.60
CA MET A 1 -10.00 14.09 0.05
C MET A 1 -9.12 13.44 -0.99
N GLN A 2 -7.82 13.39 -0.74
CA GLN A 2 -6.85 12.77 -1.62
C GLN A 2 -6.22 11.57 -0.93
N ALA A 3 -6.22 10.42 -1.60
CA ALA A 3 -5.51 9.25 -1.14
C ALA A 3 -4.01 9.38 -1.45
N VAL A 4 -3.17 9.39 -0.42
CA VAL A 4 -1.72 9.44 -0.52
C VAL A 4 -1.14 8.15 0.06
N THR A 5 -0.06 7.63 -0.51
CA THR A 5 0.67 6.50 0.08
C THR A 5 2.01 6.96 0.59
N VAL A 6 2.23 6.82 1.90
CA VAL A 6 3.53 7.06 2.53
C VAL A 6 4.34 5.78 2.49
N GLN A 7 5.60 5.85 2.06
CA GLN A 7 6.49 4.69 1.94
C GLN A 7 7.68 4.85 2.89
N ILE A 8 7.61 4.13 4.01
CA ILE A 8 8.57 4.16 5.10
C ILE A 8 9.57 3.02 4.89
N ARG A 9 10.88 3.30 5.01
CA ARG A 9 11.90 2.26 4.99
C ARG A 9 11.98 1.58 6.36
N ILE A 10 11.98 0.25 6.37
CA ILE A 10 12.08 -0.55 7.61
C ILE A 10 13.31 -1.48 7.59
N PHE A 11 13.74 -1.90 8.77
CA PHE A 11 14.93 -2.73 9.01
C PHE A 11 14.54 -3.93 9.87
N PRO A 12 13.93 -4.97 9.29
CA PRO A 12 13.54 -6.17 10.03
C PRO A 12 14.77 -6.92 10.55
N SER A 13 14.72 -7.36 11.81
CA SER A 13 15.68 -8.30 12.39
C SER A 13 15.58 -9.67 11.71
N ASP A 14 14.35 -10.10 11.40
CA ASP A 14 14.06 -11.34 10.68
C ASP A 14 13.34 -11.05 9.35
N ALA A 15 14.12 -10.95 8.28
CA ALA A 15 13.59 -10.77 6.93
C ALA A 15 12.96 -12.05 6.35
N SER A 16 13.38 -13.24 6.82
CA SER A 16 12.81 -14.54 6.42
C SER A 16 11.35 -14.62 6.83
N LEU A 17 11.05 -14.26 8.08
CA LEU A 17 9.69 -14.21 8.60
C LEU A 17 8.76 -13.35 7.73
N LEU A 18 9.22 -12.16 7.32
CA LEU A 18 8.43 -11.29 6.45
C LEU A 18 8.20 -11.89 5.06
N LYS A 19 9.18 -12.63 4.52
CA LYS A 19 9.04 -13.35 3.23
C LYS A 19 8.06 -14.49 3.33
N GLU A 20 8.08 -15.26 4.42
CA GLU A 20 7.18 -16.36 4.67
C GLU A 20 5.74 -15.86 4.81
N MET A 21 5.52 -14.88 5.70
CA MET A 21 4.19 -14.27 5.87
C MET A 21 3.67 -13.63 4.57
N GLY A 22 4.54 -12.96 3.81
CA GLY A 22 4.17 -12.37 2.53
C GLY A 22 3.84 -13.40 1.45
N ASN A 23 4.48 -14.58 1.46
CA ASN A 23 4.15 -15.69 0.57
C ASN A 23 2.83 -16.35 0.96
N GLU A 24 2.69 -16.68 2.23
CA GLU A 24 1.50 -17.31 2.79
C GLU A 24 0.25 -16.44 2.53
N TYR A 25 0.40 -15.11 2.67
CA TYR A 25 -0.67 -14.16 2.36
C TYR A 25 -1.13 -14.26 0.90
N ILE A 26 -0.21 -14.14 -0.07
CA ILE A 26 -0.59 -14.14 -1.49
C ILE A 26 -1.13 -15.51 -1.92
N GLN A 27 -0.58 -16.61 -1.39
CA GLN A 27 -1.06 -17.95 -1.66
C GLN A 27 -2.48 -18.14 -1.11
N THR A 28 -2.74 -17.67 0.12
CA THR A 28 -4.07 -17.69 0.73
C THR A 28 -5.08 -16.92 -0.11
N VAL A 29 -4.75 -15.69 -0.52
CA VAL A 29 -5.66 -14.88 -1.35
C VAL A 29 -5.93 -15.56 -2.69
N ASN A 30 -4.90 -16.03 -3.38
CA ASN A 30 -5.05 -16.69 -4.68
C ASN A 30 -5.91 -17.97 -4.57
N ARG A 31 -5.70 -18.78 -3.53
CA ARG A 31 -6.47 -20.00 -3.24
C ARG A 31 -7.93 -19.69 -2.95
N LEU A 32 -8.21 -18.68 -2.12
CA LEU A 32 -9.59 -18.28 -1.80
C LEU A 32 -10.33 -17.75 -3.04
N THR A 33 -9.66 -16.97 -3.89
CA THR A 33 -10.27 -16.49 -5.14
C THR A 33 -10.52 -17.62 -6.13
N GLU A 34 -9.60 -18.59 -6.24
CA GLU A 34 -9.78 -19.78 -7.08
C GLU A 34 -10.96 -20.65 -6.63
N GLN A 35 -11.08 -20.90 -5.33
CA GLN A 35 -12.21 -21.62 -4.75
C GLN A 35 -13.54 -20.90 -5.02
N ALA A 36 -13.57 -19.58 -4.95
CA ALA A 36 -14.76 -18.81 -5.25
C ALA A 36 -15.14 -18.84 -6.75
N GLU A 37 -14.14 -18.96 -7.64
CA GLU A 37 -14.37 -19.14 -9.08
C GLU A 37 -14.93 -20.53 -9.38
N SER A 38 -14.37 -21.60 -8.80
CA SER A 38 -14.89 -22.96 -8.98
C SER A 38 -16.32 -23.11 -8.45
N LEU A 39 -16.66 -22.41 -7.37
CA LEU A 39 -18.01 -22.43 -6.79
C LEU A 39 -18.98 -21.44 -7.44
N SER A 40 -18.52 -20.57 -8.35
CA SER A 40 -19.31 -19.46 -8.92
C SER A 40 -19.94 -18.50 -7.89
N VAL A 41 -19.55 -18.59 -6.62
CA VAL A 41 -19.96 -17.74 -5.51
C VAL A 41 -18.81 -17.56 -4.50
N PHE A 42 -18.70 -16.38 -3.90
CA PHE A 42 -17.74 -16.18 -2.81
C PHE A 42 -18.36 -16.62 -1.48
N PRO A 43 -17.82 -17.66 -0.81
CA PRO A 43 -18.41 -18.19 0.42
C PRO A 43 -18.36 -17.19 1.58
N LYS A 44 -19.26 -17.36 2.56
CA LYS A 44 -19.19 -16.66 3.85
C LYS A 44 -18.08 -17.32 4.67
N LEU A 45 -16.92 -16.66 4.74
CA LEU A 45 -15.75 -17.13 5.47
C LEU A 45 -15.41 -16.18 6.62
N THR A 46 -14.89 -16.77 7.69
CA THR A 46 -14.24 -16.11 8.81
C THR A 46 -12.77 -16.52 8.88
N SER A 47 -11.97 -15.85 9.72
CA SER A 47 -10.57 -16.27 9.94
C SER A 47 -10.41 -17.75 10.31
N LYS A 48 -11.37 -18.35 11.04
CA LYS A 48 -11.31 -19.76 11.48
C LYS A 48 -11.34 -20.74 10.30
N ASP A 49 -12.06 -20.39 9.24
CA ASP A 49 -12.24 -21.23 8.04
C ASP A 49 -11.01 -21.20 7.12
N VAL A 50 -10.08 -20.26 7.36
CA VAL A 50 -8.88 -20.09 6.55
C VAL A 50 -7.71 -20.80 7.22
N LYS A 51 -7.33 -21.96 6.67
CA LYS A 51 -6.07 -22.64 7.00
C LYS A 51 -4.91 -21.88 6.36
N ALA A 52 -4.27 -21.02 7.14
CA ALA A 52 -3.06 -20.29 6.76
C ALA A 52 -2.24 -19.96 8.01
N ASN A 53 -0.91 -20.01 7.91
CA ASN A 53 0.00 -19.61 8.99
C ASN A 53 0.09 -18.09 9.10
N LEU A 54 -1.03 -17.44 9.44
CA LEU A 54 -1.19 -15.99 9.51
C LEU A 54 -2.03 -15.61 10.74
N PRO A 55 -1.79 -14.43 11.34
CA PRO A 55 -2.63 -13.93 12.42
C PRO A 55 -4.09 -13.80 11.98
N SER A 56 -5.04 -13.97 12.90
CA SER A 56 -6.48 -13.93 12.59
C SER A 56 -6.91 -12.64 11.88
N ALA A 57 -6.39 -11.50 12.33
CA ALA A 57 -6.64 -10.19 11.71
C ALA A 57 -6.18 -10.13 10.24
N VAL A 58 -5.07 -10.80 9.93
CA VAL A 58 -4.51 -10.84 8.57
C VAL A 58 -5.24 -11.86 7.71
N ARG A 59 -5.66 -13.01 8.25
CA ARG A 59 -6.58 -13.92 7.56
C ARG A 59 -7.89 -13.23 7.17
N ASN A 60 -8.45 -12.43 8.07
CA ASN A 60 -9.63 -11.61 7.76
C ASN A 60 -9.36 -10.60 6.63
N GLN A 61 -8.18 -9.98 6.59
CA GLN A 61 -7.80 -9.09 5.50
C GLN A 61 -7.65 -9.85 4.17
N ALA A 62 -7.03 -11.03 4.18
CA ALA A 62 -6.90 -11.89 3.02
C ALA A 62 -8.27 -12.30 2.44
N ILE A 63 -9.27 -12.60 3.29
CA ILE A 63 -10.65 -12.87 2.85
C ILE A 63 -11.25 -11.66 2.11
N ARG A 64 -11.06 -10.44 2.65
CA ARG A 64 -11.57 -9.21 2.02
C ARG A 64 -10.91 -8.96 0.67
N ASP A 65 -9.60 -9.14 0.59
CA ASP A 65 -8.84 -8.96 -0.64
C ASP A 65 -9.24 -10.00 -1.68
N ALA A 66 -9.37 -11.28 -1.30
CA ALA A 66 -9.85 -12.35 -2.17
C ALA A 66 -11.26 -12.08 -2.72
N ARG A 67 -12.16 -11.55 -1.87
CA ARG A 67 -13.51 -11.13 -2.28
C ARG A 67 -13.47 -9.98 -3.27
N SER A 68 -12.57 -9.02 -3.07
CA SER A 68 -12.37 -7.89 -4.00
C SER A 68 -11.86 -8.38 -5.36
N LEU A 69 -10.86 -9.27 -5.36
CA LEU A 69 -10.34 -9.88 -6.58
C LEU A 69 -11.39 -10.69 -7.33
N TYR A 70 -12.18 -11.49 -6.63
CA TYR A 70 -13.29 -12.24 -7.22
C TYR A 70 -14.32 -11.33 -7.91
N LYS A 71 -14.72 -10.23 -7.25
CA LYS A 71 -15.59 -9.21 -7.87
C LYS A 71 -14.97 -8.60 -9.12
N LYS A 72 -13.65 -8.39 -9.11
CA LYS A 72 -12.90 -7.89 -10.26
C LYS A 72 -12.82 -8.93 -11.38
N THR A 73 -12.62 -10.21 -11.07
CA THR A 73 -12.68 -11.29 -12.08
C THR A 73 -14.03 -11.30 -12.78
N LYS A 74 -15.14 -11.21 -12.04
CA LYS A 74 -16.50 -11.17 -12.64
C LYS A 74 -16.68 -10.02 -13.64
N LYS A 75 -16.06 -8.86 -13.39
CA LYS A 75 -16.13 -7.70 -14.29
C LYS A 75 -15.20 -7.81 -15.50
N GLN A 76 -14.05 -8.45 -15.35
CA GLN A 76 -12.98 -8.46 -16.35
C GLN A 76 -12.88 -9.78 -17.14
N GLY A 77 -13.62 -10.83 -16.74
CA GLY A 77 -13.58 -12.15 -17.34
C GLY A 77 -12.29 -12.95 -17.07
N LYS A 78 -11.31 -12.36 -16.39
CA LYS A 78 -10.01 -13.00 -16.10
C LYS A 78 -9.57 -12.76 -14.66
N ARG A 79 -9.11 -13.82 -13.99
CA ARG A 79 -8.60 -13.76 -12.63
C ARG A 79 -7.25 -13.04 -12.55
N PRO A 80 -7.12 -11.98 -11.73
CA PRO A 80 -5.81 -11.46 -11.34
C PRO A 80 -5.14 -12.41 -10.34
N ILE A 81 -3.91 -12.82 -10.62
CA ILE A 81 -3.11 -13.66 -9.71
C ILE A 81 -2.06 -12.80 -9.02
N LEU A 82 -2.02 -12.82 -7.69
CA LEU A 82 -1.00 -12.12 -6.92
C LEU A 82 0.33 -12.87 -7.03
N LYS A 83 1.33 -12.23 -7.65
CA LYS A 83 2.68 -12.80 -7.86
C LYS A 83 3.76 -12.18 -6.97
N ARG A 84 3.53 -10.95 -6.51
CA ARG A 84 4.51 -10.20 -5.69
C ARG A 84 4.16 -10.36 -4.23
N ARG A 85 5.11 -10.86 -3.45
CA ARG A 85 5.03 -10.98 -1.99
C ARG A 85 4.60 -9.66 -1.39
N ALA A 86 3.54 -9.70 -0.59
CA ALA A 86 3.05 -8.57 0.14
C ALA A 86 2.27 -9.08 1.35
N TYR A 87 2.44 -8.40 2.47
CA TYR A 87 1.72 -8.67 3.70
C TYR A 87 0.90 -7.44 4.06
N TYR A 88 -0.42 -7.61 4.23
CA TYR A 88 -1.33 -6.51 4.46
C TYR A 88 -1.95 -6.57 5.85
N VAL A 89 -1.95 -5.43 6.53
CA VAL A 89 -2.45 -5.29 7.90
C VAL A 89 -3.40 -4.09 7.93
N ASN A 90 -4.60 -4.30 8.47
CA ASN A 90 -5.57 -3.22 8.62
C ASN A 90 -5.12 -2.21 9.71
N ASN A 91 -5.67 -1.00 9.66
CA ASN A 91 -5.32 0.12 10.55
C ASN A 91 -5.57 -0.10 12.04
N GLN A 92 -6.36 -1.11 12.42
CA GLN A 92 -6.60 -1.45 13.83
C GLN A 92 -5.50 -2.36 14.39
N ASN A 93 -4.67 -2.96 13.53
CA ASN A 93 -3.74 -4.02 13.89
C ASN A 93 -2.27 -3.63 13.68
N TYR A 94 -1.96 -2.36 13.45
CA TYR A 94 -0.58 -1.88 13.49
C TYR A 94 -0.47 -0.59 14.29
N SER A 95 0.73 -0.27 14.74
CA SER A 95 1.05 0.98 15.43
C SER A 95 2.35 1.57 14.88
N LEU A 96 2.44 2.90 14.94
CA LEU A 96 3.61 3.66 14.52
C LEU A 96 4.23 4.30 15.75
N GLY A 97 5.52 4.05 15.97
CA GLY A 97 6.34 4.79 16.92
C GLY A 97 7.10 5.92 16.21
N ARG A 98 8.02 6.58 16.95
CA ARG A 98 8.87 7.64 16.38
C ARG A 98 9.82 7.11 15.29
N ASP A 99 10.35 5.92 15.50
CA ASP A 99 11.38 5.25 14.70
C ASP A 99 11.08 3.75 14.54
N THR A 100 9.84 3.33 14.78
CA THR A 100 9.42 1.94 14.72
C THR A 100 8.04 1.79 14.09
N VAL A 101 7.81 0.63 13.48
CA VAL A 101 6.49 0.19 13.02
C VAL A 101 6.21 -1.17 13.65
N SER A 102 5.04 -1.33 14.27
CA SER A 102 4.65 -2.59 14.89
C SER A 102 3.43 -3.20 14.22
N PHE A 103 3.44 -4.50 13.95
CA PHE A 103 2.33 -5.25 13.38
C PHE A 103 2.37 -6.72 13.81
N PRO A 104 1.26 -7.48 13.77
CA PRO A 104 1.27 -8.88 14.14
C PRO A 104 2.08 -9.71 13.14
N GLY A 105 2.78 -10.72 13.62
CA GLY A 105 3.40 -11.76 12.84
C GLY A 105 3.22 -13.13 13.49
N MET A 106 3.58 -14.20 12.78
CA MET A 106 3.58 -15.56 13.31
C MET A 106 5.00 -15.98 13.66
N VAL A 107 5.27 -16.26 14.93
CA VAL A 107 6.57 -16.80 15.39
C VAL A 107 6.27 -18.10 16.11
N ASP A 108 6.88 -19.20 15.67
CA ASP A 108 6.71 -20.54 16.23
C ASP A 108 5.24 -20.95 16.42
N GLY A 109 4.40 -20.64 15.43
CA GLY A 109 2.96 -20.96 15.45
C GLY A 109 2.10 -20.06 16.36
N ASN A 110 2.70 -19.08 17.02
CA ASN A 110 2.01 -18.12 17.89
C ASN A 110 1.98 -16.72 17.27
N VAL A 111 0.93 -15.96 17.59
CA VAL A 111 0.83 -14.56 17.16
C VAL A 111 1.69 -13.71 18.09
N GLN A 112 2.70 -13.06 17.53
CA GLN A 112 3.56 -12.12 18.25
C GLN A 112 3.59 -10.77 17.54
N ARG A 113 3.58 -9.68 18.32
CA ARG A 113 3.75 -8.32 17.77
C ARG A 113 5.21 -8.14 17.36
N GLN A 114 5.42 -7.94 16.06
CA GLN A 114 6.71 -7.61 15.48
C GLN A 114 6.90 -6.10 15.57
N THR A 115 7.95 -5.65 16.25
CA THR A 115 8.36 -4.24 16.29
C THR A 115 9.62 -4.09 15.46
N VAL A 116 9.53 -3.33 14.37
CA VAL A 116 10.61 -3.20 13.40
C VAL A 116 11.08 -1.75 13.36
N SER A 117 12.40 -1.54 13.39
CA SER A 117 13.00 -0.21 13.22
C SER A 117 12.65 0.38 11.86
N ALA A 118 12.37 1.67 11.83
CA ALA A 118 11.86 2.39 10.69
C ALA A 118 12.52 3.77 10.58
N CYS A 119 12.91 4.14 9.36
CA CYS A 119 13.34 5.50 9.06
C CYS A 119 12.11 6.32 8.65
N ILE A 120 11.57 7.08 9.60
CA ILE A 120 10.41 7.96 9.40
C ILE A 120 10.87 9.41 9.50
N THR A 121 10.91 10.09 8.35
CA THR A 121 11.27 11.51 8.25
C THR A 121 10.18 12.41 8.83
N GLU A 122 10.53 13.64 9.22
CA GLU A 122 9.56 14.63 9.72
C GLU A 122 8.40 14.88 8.73
N ARG A 123 8.72 14.89 7.43
CA ARG A 123 7.70 14.99 6.37
C ARG A 123 6.72 13.81 6.41
N GLU A 124 7.23 12.59 6.57
CA GLU A 124 6.38 11.40 6.64
C GLU A 124 5.54 11.41 7.92
N GLN A 125 6.11 11.84 9.06
CA GLN A 125 5.35 12.03 10.31
C GLN A 125 4.20 13.03 10.10
N GLY A 126 4.47 14.19 9.49
CA GLY A 126 3.44 15.19 9.19
C GLY A 126 2.31 14.62 8.32
N LEU A 127 2.64 13.82 7.30
CA LEU A 127 1.63 13.14 6.47
C LEU A 127 0.85 12.08 7.24
N LEU A 128 1.51 11.26 8.06
CA LEU A 128 0.89 10.21 8.87
C LEU A 128 -0.08 10.80 9.91
N SER A 129 0.21 12.01 10.40
CA SER A 129 -0.65 12.75 11.33
C SER A 129 -1.76 13.55 10.65
N SER A 130 -1.69 13.81 9.34
CA SER A 130 -2.63 14.70 8.64
C SER A 130 -3.97 14.05 8.26
N GLY A 131 -4.15 12.76 8.50
CA GLY A 131 -5.34 12.06 8.02
C GLY A 131 -5.53 10.68 8.60
N LYS A 132 -6.63 10.03 8.21
CA LYS A 132 -6.96 8.69 8.67
C LYS A 132 -6.00 7.68 8.05
N LEU A 133 -5.32 6.93 8.89
CA LEU A 133 -4.46 5.84 8.47
C LEU A 133 -5.28 4.67 7.91
N GLY A 134 -4.85 4.16 6.78
CA GLY A 134 -5.46 3.07 6.03
C GLY A 134 -4.68 1.77 6.14
N LEU A 135 -4.70 0.99 5.06
CA LEU A 135 -4.04 -0.31 5.01
C LEU A 135 -2.51 -0.15 5.05
N LEU A 136 -1.86 -0.93 5.92
CA LEU A 136 -0.42 -1.10 5.91
C LEU A 136 -0.05 -2.27 5.00
N LYS A 137 0.98 -2.08 4.17
CA LYS A 137 1.52 -3.09 3.27
C LYS A 137 3.02 -3.21 3.46
N VAL A 138 3.48 -4.39 3.89
CA VAL A 138 4.91 -4.73 3.97
C VAL A 138 5.35 -5.31 2.63
N VAL A 139 6.45 -4.79 2.07
CA VAL A 139 7.02 -5.23 0.79
C VAL A 139 8.54 -5.19 0.78
N GLU A 140 9.11 -6.11 0.02
CA GLU A 140 10.51 -6.08 -0.40
C GLU A 140 10.60 -5.42 -1.79
N LYS A 141 11.51 -4.45 -1.96
CA LYS A 141 11.84 -3.81 -3.23
C LYS A 141 13.36 -3.69 -3.35
N SER A 142 13.94 -4.35 -4.36
CA SER A 142 15.38 -4.31 -4.65
C SER A 142 16.25 -4.64 -3.42
N GLY A 143 15.89 -5.70 -2.69
CA GLY A 143 16.58 -6.16 -1.46
C GLY A 143 16.35 -5.29 -0.21
N LYS A 144 15.50 -4.25 -0.30
CA LYS A 144 15.17 -3.36 0.83
C LYS A 144 13.71 -3.54 1.24
N TRP A 145 13.44 -3.37 2.53
CA TRP A 145 12.10 -3.51 3.08
C TRP A 145 11.43 -2.17 3.29
N TYR A 146 10.14 -2.14 2.98
CA TYR A 146 9.30 -0.97 3.12
C TYR A 146 7.95 -1.32 3.70
N VAL A 147 7.43 -0.39 4.50
CA VAL A 147 6.03 -0.31 4.88
C VAL A 147 5.38 0.79 4.06
N GLN A 148 4.30 0.48 3.37
CA GLN A 148 3.48 1.44 2.64
C GLN A 148 2.15 1.61 3.37
N ILE A 149 1.80 2.84 3.72
CA ILE A 149 0.57 3.16 4.45
C ILE A 149 -0.25 4.12 3.60
N SER A 150 -1.50 3.74 3.32
CA SER A 150 -2.46 4.63 2.67
C SER A 150 -3.01 5.64 3.67
N ILE A 151 -3.15 6.90 3.26
CA ILE A 151 -3.67 7.99 4.07
C ILE A 151 -4.74 8.70 3.26
N GLU A 152 -5.88 8.97 3.90
CA GLU A 152 -6.90 9.86 3.37
C GLU A 152 -6.64 11.26 3.93
N ALA A 153 -5.97 12.11 3.15
CA ALA A 153 -5.71 13.49 3.52
C ALA A 153 -6.90 14.37 3.16
N GLN A 154 -7.30 15.24 4.08
CA GLN A 154 -8.23 16.31 3.76
C GLN A 154 -7.52 17.32 2.85
N THR A 155 -8.22 17.73 1.80
CA THR A 155 -7.72 18.69 0.83
C THR A 155 -8.65 19.88 0.91
N GLU A 156 -8.16 20.98 1.45
CA GLU A 156 -8.91 22.23 1.43
C GLU A 156 -8.97 22.74 -0.01
N PRO A 157 -10.15 23.20 -0.48
CA PRO A 157 -10.25 23.91 -1.74
C PRO A 157 -9.32 25.13 -1.70
N ALA A 158 -8.62 25.40 -2.81
CA ALA A 158 -7.89 26.65 -2.93
C ALA A 158 -8.89 27.81 -2.88
N ALA A 159 -8.74 28.72 -1.90
CA ALA A 159 -9.51 29.96 -1.85
C ALA A 159 -8.89 30.94 -2.85
N GLY A 160 -9.59 31.20 -3.96
CA GLY A 160 -9.16 32.15 -4.98
C GLY A 160 -10.09 32.13 -6.19
N ASP A 161 -10.16 33.28 -6.87
CA ASP A 161 -10.87 33.52 -8.12
C ASP A 161 -9.98 33.26 -9.37
N VAL A 162 -8.69 33.03 -9.16
CA VAL A 162 -7.71 32.73 -10.21
C VAL A 162 -7.68 31.25 -10.51
N THR A 163 -8.14 30.88 -11.71
CA THR A 163 -8.02 29.52 -12.24
C THR A 163 -6.61 29.27 -12.79
N MET A 164 -6.03 28.10 -12.54
CA MET A 164 -4.75 27.68 -13.10
C MET A 164 -4.93 26.45 -14.00
N GLY A 165 -4.61 26.59 -15.28
CA GLY A 165 -4.46 25.48 -16.21
C GLY A 165 -3.11 24.80 -16.01
N ILE A 166 -3.10 23.47 -15.96
CA ILE A 166 -1.90 22.65 -15.78
C ILE A 166 -1.82 21.67 -16.95
N ASP A 167 -0.77 21.79 -17.76
CA ASP A 167 -0.41 20.79 -18.78
C ASP A 167 0.84 20.02 -18.35
N LEU A 168 0.79 18.69 -18.43
CA LEU A 168 1.86 17.81 -17.98
C LEU A 168 2.67 17.30 -19.16
N GLY A 169 4.00 17.53 -19.13
CA GLY A 169 4.88 17.25 -20.26
C GLY A 169 6.12 16.42 -19.91
N LEU A 170 6.66 15.70 -20.89
CA LEU A 170 7.90 14.92 -20.71
C LEU A 170 9.16 15.79 -20.62
N LYS A 171 9.21 16.90 -21.38
CA LYS A 171 10.36 17.82 -21.40
C LYS A 171 10.31 18.82 -20.24
N VAL A 172 9.11 19.28 -19.93
CA VAL A 172 8.78 20.17 -18.82
C VAL A 172 7.65 19.51 -18.04
N PRO A 173 7.91 18.98 -16.82
CA PRO A 173 6.96 18.18 -16.05
C PRO A 173 5.60 18.83 -15.84
N ALA A 174 5.56 20.15 -15.63
CA ALA A 174 4.32 20.91 -15.64
C ALA A 174 4.52 22.30 -16.24
N ALA A 175 3.64 22.68 -17.16
CA ALA A 175 3.44 24.04 -17.61
C ALA A 175 2.15 24.57 -16.97
N LEU A 176 2.26 25.70 -16.28
CA LEU A 176 1.20 26.31 -15.51
C LEU A 176 0.84 27.65 -16.16
N VAL A 177 -0.43 27.89 -16.43
CA VAL A 177 -0.93 29.19 -16.90
C VAL A 177 -2.12 29.60 -16.04
N THR A 178 -2.06 30.78 -15.43
CA THR A 178 -3.20 31.34 -14.69
C THR A 178 -4.17 32.06 -15.61
N SER A 179 -5.43 32.23 -15.19
CA SER A 179 -6.43 33.05 -15.89
C SER A 179 -5.98 34.51 -16.10
N THR A 180 -5.05 34.98 -15.27
CA THR A 180 -4.39 36.29 -15.38
C THR A 180 -3.20 36.32 -16.35
N GLY A 181 -2.93 35.22 -17.06
CA GLY A 181 -1.87 35.12 -18.07
C GLY A 181 -0.46 34.83 -17.53
N LYS A 182 -0.29 34.67 -16.20
CA LYS A 182 1.03 34.33 -15.64
C LYS A 182 1.38 32.89 -15.99
N THR A 183 2.57 32.69 -16.54
CA THR A 183 3.08 31.38 -16.94
C THR A 183 4.22 30.94 -16.04
N LYS A 184 4.23 29.67 -15.63
CA LYS A 184 5.34 29.05 -14.89
C LYS A 184 5.61 27.65 -15.41
N PHE A 185 6.89 27.36 -15.66
CA PHE A 185 7.35 26.02 -16.00
C PHE A 185 7.99 25.39 -14.76
N VAL A 186 7.54 24.19 -14.40
CA VAL A 186 8.00 23.47 -13.20
C VAL A 186 8.72 22.19 -13.59
N GLY A 187 9.96 22.08 -13.10
CA GLY A 187 10.83 20.92 -13.26
C GLY A 187 11.60 20.89 -14.58
N ASN A 188 12.59 20.00 -14.66
CA ASN A 188 13.44 19.80 -15.83
C ASN A 188 13.39 18.35 -16.30
N GLY A 189 12.43 18.04 -17.16
CA GLY A 189 12.20 16.68 -17.66
C GLY A 189 13.34 16.17 -18.53
N ARG A 190 14.04 17.08 -19.24
CA ARG A 190 15.23 16.74 -20.03
C ARG A 190 16.37 16.23 -19.14
N GLN A 191 16.67 16.93 -18.04
CA GLN A 191 17.68 16.52 -17.07
C GLN A 191 17.30 15.20 -16.39
N ASN A 192 16.05 15.06 -15.94
CA ASN A 192 15.58 13.82 -15.32
C ASN A 192 15.68 12.62 -16.26
N LYS A 193 15.39 12.81 -17.56
CA LYS A 193 15.54 11.77 -18.59
C LYS A 193 17.00 11.36 -18.77
N PHE A 194 17.94 12.31 -18.73
CA PHE A 194 19.37 12.02 -18.83
C PHE A 194 19.86 11.22 -17.60
N VAL A 195 19.51 11.67 -16.39
CA VAL A 195 19.91 11.00 -15.13
C VAL A 195 19.38 9.57 -15.05
N ARG A 196 18.13 9.32 -15.48
CA ARG A 196 17.51 7.98 -15.45
C ARG A 196 18.07 6.99 -16.48
N ARG A 197 18.79 7.47 -17.49
CA ARG A 197 19.38 6.63 -18.56
C ARG A 197 20.84 6.27 -18.29
N LYS A 198 21.46 6.89 -17.29
CA LYS A 198 22.73 6.46 -16.70
C LYS A 198 22.44 5.46 -15.59
#